data_AF-T1GUY5-F1
#
_entry.id   AF-T1GUY5-F1
#
_cell.length_a   1.000
_cell.length_b   1.000
_cell.length_c   1.000
_cell.angle_alpha   90.00
_cell.angle_beta   90.00
_cell.angle_gamma   90.00
#
_symmetry.space_group_name_H-M   'P 1'
#
loop_
_entity.id
_entity.type
_entity.pdbx_description
1 polymer ?
#
loop_
_entity_poly.entity_id
_entity_poly.type
_entity_poly.pdbx_seq_one_letter_code
_entity_poly.pdbx_strand_id
1 'polypeptide(L)'
;MMEAITLQQHQHAGGGADAEADPKQKSWWFNKDDGTFKGTNKSGPAVGFDESLKVVEEVWTKQGPFQGLLGFSQGACFAGLLCGLAQRKEWMTIKP
;
A
#
# COMPACT_ATOMS: atom_id res chain seq x y z
N MET A 1 22.10 18.70 -19.99
CA MET A 1 22.79 18.63 -18.70
C MET A 1 21.71 18.42 -17.65
N MET A 2 21.41 17.15 -17.35
CA MET A 2 20.35 16.75 -16.43
C MET A 2 21.00 16.66 -15.06
N GLU A 3 20.81 17.67 -14.22
CA GLU A 3 21.31 17.59 -12.85
C GLU A 3 20.49 16.57 -12.06
N ALA A 4 21.21 15.57 -11.56
CA ALA A 4 20.67 14.57 -10.66
C ALA A 4 20.18 15.28 -9.40
N ILE A 5 18.87 15.24 -9.18
CA ILE A 5 18.27 15.61 -7.89
C ILE A 5 18.74 14.54 -6.90
N THR A 6 19.84 14.82 -6.21
CA THR A 6 20.31 14.04 -5.07
C THR A 6 19.22 14.11 -4.00
N LEU A 7 18.44 13.04 -3.89
CA LEU A 7 17.54 12.81 -2.76
C LEU A 7 18.39 12.74 -1.50
N GLN A 8 18.43 13.84 -0.76
CA GLN A 8 19.00 13.89 0.58
C GLN A 8 18.12 13.02 1.47
N GLN A 9 18.52 11.75 1.62
CA GLN A 9 17.94 10.84 2.60
C GLN A 9 18.18 11.43 3.99
N HIS A 10 17.16 12.08 4.55
CA HIS A 10 17.12 12.28 6.00
C HIS A 10 17.09 10.88 6.63
N GLN A 11 18.25 10.45 7.13
CA GLN A 11 18.38 9.33 8.02
C GLN A 11 17.53 9.62 9.26
N HIS A 12 16.36 8.99 9.37
CA HIS A 12 15.82 8.68 10.68
C HIS A 12 16.65 7.54 11.24
N ALA A 13 17.27 7.82 12.39
CA ALA A 13 18.14 6.93 13.14
C ALA A 13 17.49 5.54 13.32
N GLY A 14 18.34 4.52 13.28
CA GLY A 14 17.94 3.12 13.27
C GLY A 14 17.07 2.71 14.45
N GLY A 15 16.02 1.94 14.14
CA GLY A 15 15.39 1.02 15.08
C GLY A 15 16.00 -0.37 14.87
N GLY A 16 16.50 -0.97 15.95
CA GLY A 16 17.06 -2.32 15.99
C GLY A 16 16.04 -3.40 15.58
N ALA A 17 16.53 -4.63 15.48
CA ALA A 17 15.79 -5.80 15.00
C ALA A 17 14.60 -6.24 15.89
N ASP A 18 14.24 -5.48 16.92
CA ASP A 18 13.23 -5.82 17.93
C ASP A 18 12.24 -4.66 18.20
N ALA A 19 11.98 -3.80 17.21
CA ALA A 19 10.97 -2.75 17.35
C ALA A 19 9.56 -3.37 17.30
N GLU A 20 8.90 -3.42 18.47
CA GLU A 20 7.48 -3.79 18.61
C GLU A 20 6.62 -2.96 17.64
N ALA A 21 5.66 -3.61 16.98
CA ALA A 21 4.78 -2.97 16.00
C ALA A 21 4.08 -1.75 16.62
N ASP A 22 4.33 -0.55 16.09
CA ASP A 22 3.66 0.66 16.57
C ASP A 22 2.16 0.59 16.19
N PRO A 23 1.24 0.52 17.17
CA PRO A 23 -0.20 0.43 16.89
C PRO A 23 -0.75 1.65 16.12
N LYS A 24 0.01 2.75 16.08
CA LYS A 24 -0.32 3.95 15.31
C LYS A 24 0.09 3.85 13.84
N GLN A 25 1.03 2.96 13.49
CA GLN A 25 1.40 2.76 12.09
C GLN A 25 0.25 2.09 11.34
N LYS A 26 -0.25 2.77 10.30
CA LYS A 26 -1.27 2.23 9.39
C LYS A 26 -0.63 2.02 8.02
N SER A 27 -0.83 0.82 7.46
CA SER A 27 -0.32 0.44 6.15
C SER A 27 -1.38 -0.38 5.44
N TRP A 28 -1.45 -0.29 4.10
CA TRP A 28 -2.30 -1.15 3.29
C TRP A 28 -1.75 -2.58 3.21
N TRP A 29 -0.44 -2.73 3.34
CA TRP A 29 0.22 -4.01 3.61
C TRP A 29 1.58 -3.74 4.26
N PHE A 30 2.04 -4.70 5.04
CA PHE A 30 3.36 -4.69 5.64
C PHE A 30 4.29 -5.60 4.86
N ASN A 31 5.58 -5.25 4.83
CA ASN A 31 6.59 -5.99 4.07
C ASN A 31 7.64 -6.67 4.94
N LYS A 32 7.27 -6.96 6.19
CA LYS A 32 8.07 -7.64 7.20
C LYS A 32 7.13 -8.47 8.08
N ASP A 33 7.66 -9.52 8.68
CA ASP A 33 6.90 -10.43 9.54
C ASP A 33 6.51 -9.78 10.88
N ASP A 34 7.23 -8.73 11.29
CA ASP A 34 6.97 -7.93 12.50
C ASP A 34 5.76 -6.99 12.38
N GLY A 35 5.06 -6.98 11.25
CA GLY A 35 3.92 -6.08 11.02
C GLY A 35 4.31 -4.62 10.81
N THR A 36 5.55 -4.33 10.40
CA THR A 36 6.01 -2.98 10.03
C THR A 36 6.33 -2.86 8.54
N PHE A 37 6.33 -1.62 8.03
CA PHE A 37 6.67 -1.34 6.63
C PHE A 37 8.02 -0.61 6.51
N LYS A 38 8.89 -1.10 5.62
CA LYS A 38 10.16 -0.45 5.27
C LYS A 38 10.32 -0.41 3.75
N GLY A 39 10.30 0.78 3.16
CA GLY A 39 10.35 0.96 1.69
C GLY A 39 11.61 0.41 1.00
N THR A 40 12.70 0.17 1.74
CA THR A 40 13.93 -0.44 1.21
C THR A 40 13.92 -1.97 1.25
N ASN A 41 12.94 -2.59 1.92
CA ASN A 41 12.85 -4.05 1.97
C ASN A 41 12.33 -4.58 0.63
N LYS A 42 13.16 -5.35 -0.07
CA LYS A 42 12.84 -5.93 -1.37
C LYS A 42 12.39 -7.37 -1.16
N SER A 43 11.33 -7.76 -1.86
CA SER A 43 10.82 -9.15 -1.86
C SER A 43 10.33 -9.66 -0.50
N GLY A 44 9.91 -8.76 0.40
CA GLY A 44 9.22 -9.13 1.64
C GLY A 44 7.78 -9.61 1.38
N PRO A 45 7.14 -10.26 2.36
CA PRO A 45 5.73 -10.68 2.25
C PRO A 45 4.81 -9.47 2.06
N ALA A 46 3.57 -9.69 1.62
CA ALA A 46 2.55 -8.63 1.54
C ALA A 46 1.48 -8.85 2.62
N VAL A 47 1.89 -8.78 3.88
CA VAL A 47 1.01 -9.09 5.03
C VAL A 47 -0.09 -8.04 5.13
N GLY A 48 -1.36 -8.47 5.20
CA GLY A 48 -2.50 -7.55 5.27
C GLY A 48 -3.08 -7.12 3.92
N PHE A 49 -2.49 -7.57 2.80
CA PHE A 49 -2.93 -7.16 1.47
C PHE A 49 -4.36 -7.62 1.18
N ASP A 50 -4.68 -8.91 1.39
CA ASP A 50 -6.00 -9.51 1.18
C ASP A 50 -7.09 -8.88 2.06
N GLU A 51 -6.74 -8.44 3.27
CA GLU A 51 -7.64 -7.71 4.15
C GLU A 51 -7.94 -6.31 3.59
N SER A 52 -6.91 -5.61 3.12
CA SER A 52 -7.07 -4.32 2.45
C SER A 52 -7.93 -4.42 1.19
N LEU A 53 -7.78 -5.51 0.43
CA LEU A 53 -8.62 -5.83 -0.73
C LEU A 53 -10.11 -5.87 -0.33
N LYS A 54 -10.44 -6.66 0.70
CA LYS A 54 -11.80 -6.82 1.21
C LYS A 54 -12.38 -5.51 1.72
N VAL A 55 -11.59 -4.69 2.43
CA VAL A 55 -12.05 -3.40 2.93
C VAL A 55 -12.48 -2.49 1.77
N VAL A 56 -11.68 -2.39 0.71
CA VAL A 56 -12.04 -1.56 -0.45
C VAL A 56 -13.27 -2.12 -1.15
N GLU A 57 -13.36 -3.44 -1.36
CA GLU A 57 -14.51 -4.08 -1.99
C GLU A 57 -15.81 -3.84 -1.21
N GLU A 58 -15.76 -3.97 0.13
CA GLU A 58 -16.89 -3.72 1.00
C GLU A 58 -17.34 -2.26 0.96
N VAL A 59 -16.40 -1.32 1.07
CA VAL A 59 -16.71 0.13 1.02
C VAL A 59 -17.29 0.49 -0.34
N TRP A 60 -16.68 0.00 -1.42
CA TRP A 60 -17.15 0.26 -2.78
C TRP A 60 -18.59 -0.22 -2.98
N THR A 61 -18.90 -1.43 -2.52
CA THR A 61 -20.22 -2.04 -2.64
C THR A 61 -21.27 -1.32 -1.78
N LYS A 62 -20.91 -0.96 -0.53
CA LYS A 62 -21.86 -0.39 0.43
C LYS A 62 -22.10 1.11 0.26
N GLN A 63 -21.09 1.85 -0.22
CA GLN A 63 -21.09 3.32 -0.21
C GLN A 63 -20.95 3.95 -1.60
N GLY A 64 -20.80 3.13 -2.65
CA GLY A 64 -20.77 3.63 -4.03
C GLY A 64 -22.11 4.21 -4.50
N PRO A 65 -22.17 4.73 -5.74
CA PRO A 65 -21.11 4.64 -6.75
C PRO A 65 -20.00 5.69 -6.57
N PHE A 66 -18.75 5.23 -6.63
CA PHE A 66 -17.57 6.10 -6.69
C PHE A 66 -17.12 6.29 -8.14
N GLN A 67 -16.59 7.46 -8.47
CA GLN A 67 -16.05 7.75 -9.81
C GLN A 67 -14.58 7.35 -9.96
N GLY A 68 -13.91 6.98 -8.86
CA GLY A 68 -12.50 6.59 -8.89
C GLY A 68 -11.89 6.45 -7.51
N LEU A 69 -10.61 6.07 -7.49
CA LEU A 69 -9.80 5.93 -6.29
C LEU A 69 -8.67 6.95 -6.31
N LEU A 70 -8.36 7.51 -5.15
CA LEU A 70 -7.18 8.33 -4.94
C LEU A 70 -6.33 7.68 -3.86
N GLY A 71 -5.02 7.65 -4.08
CA GLY A 71 -4.06 7.11 -3.13
C GLY A 71 -2.80 7.98 -3.05
N PHE A 72 -2.11 7.93 -1.91
CA PHE A 72 -0.83 8.62 -1.69
C PHE A 72 0.27 7.62 -1.33
N SER A 73 1.46 7.78 -1.91
CA SER A 73 2.64 6.92 -1.64
C SER A 73 2.27 5.42 -1.77
N GLN A 74 2.36 4.64 -0.69
CA GLN A 74 1.92 3.23 -0.70
C GLN A 74 0.45 3.06 -1.14
N GLY A 75 -0.44 3.96 -0.73
CA GLY A 75 -1.83 3.95 -1.17
C GLY A 75 -2.00 4.25 -2.66
N ALA A 76 -1.10 5.03 -3.27
CA ALA A 76 -1.11 5.28 -4.72
C ALA A 76 -0.73 4.00 -5.49
N CYS A 77 0.29 3.28 -5.01
CA CYS A 77 0.62 1.96 -5.54
C CYS A 77 -0.55 0.99 -5.41
N PHE A 78 -1.23 0.99 -4.26
CA PHE A 78 -2.41 0.18 -4.03
C PHE A 78 -3.51 0.47 -5.07
N ALA A 79 -3.87 1.75 -5.25
CA ALA A 79 -4.86 2.17 -6.24
C ALA A 79 -4.47 1.72 -7.67
N GLY A 80 -3.19 1.80 -8.04
CA GLY A 80 -2.71 1.30 -9.32
C GLY A 80 -2.90 -0.21 -9.50
N LEU A 81 -2.62 -1.01 -8.46
CA LEU A 81 -2.87 -2.46 -8.48
C LEU A 81 -4.36 -2.78 -8.66
N LEU A 82 -5.23 -2.08 -7.94
CA LEU A 82 -6.68 -2.20 -8.04
C LEU A 82 -7.16 -1.93 -9.48
N CYS A 83 -6.68 -0.85 -10.10
CA CYS A 83 -6.98 -0.54 -11.50
C CYS A 83 -6.54 -1.65 -12.46
N GLY A 84 -5.38 -2.28 -12.23
CA GLY A 84 -4.90 -3.40 -13.03
C GLY A 84 -5.71 -4.68 -12.84
N LEU A 85 -6.18 -4.94 -11.62
CA LEU A 85 -7.03 -6.10 -11.30
C LEU A 85 -8.45 -5.93 -11.86
N ALA A 86 -9.00 -4.72 -11.81
CA ALA A 86 -10.28 -4.37 -12.42
C ALA A 86 -10.27 -4.57 -13.94
N GLN A 87 -9.20 -4.13 -14.63
CA GLN A 87 -9.06 -4.30 -16.08
C GLN A 87 -9.05 -5.76 -16.52
N ARG A 88 -8.46 -6.64 -15.71
CA ARG A 88 -8.38 -8.09 -15.98
C ARG A 88 -9.67 -8.84 -15.66
N LYS A 89 -10.67 -8.17 -15.07
CA LYS A 89 -11.91 -8.78 -14.55
C LYS A 89 -11.66 -9.91 -13.54
N GLU A 90 -10.47 -9.95 -12.95
CA GLU A 90 -10.04 -11.02 -12.05
C GLU A 90 -10.58 -10.80 -10.62
N TRP A 91 -10.95 -9.58 -10.26
CA TRP A 91 -11.27 -9.27 -8.87
C TRP A 91 -12.41 -8.24 -8.65
N MET A 92 -13.17 -7.88 -9.69
CA MET A 92 -14.24 -6.90 -9.49
C MET A 92 -15.45 -7.15 -10.39
N THR A 93 -16.62 -7.31 -9.76
CA THR A 93 -17.93 -7.07 -10.42
C THR A 93 -18.22 -5.57 -10.57
N ILE A 94 -17.31 -4.73 -10.08
CA ILE A 94 -17.34 -3.28 -10.17
C ILE A 94 -16.92 -2.87 -11.59
N LYS A 95 -17.86 -2.28 -12.33
CA LYS A 95 -17.59 -1.62 -13.61
C LYS A 95 -17.22 -0.16 -13.33
N PRO A 96 -16.16 0.39 -13.95
CA PRO A 96 -15.92 1.83 -13.93
C PRO A 96 -17.10 2.60 -14.56
#